data_AF-A0A7K1CC65-F1
#
_entry.id   AF-A0A7K1CC65-F1
#
_cell.length_a   1.000
_cell.length_b   1.000
_cell.length_c   1.000
_cell.angle_alpha   90.00
_cell.angle_beta   90.00
_cell.angle_gamma   90.00
#
_symmetry.space_group_name_H-M   'P 1'
#
loop_
_entity.id
_entity.type
_entity.pdbx_description
1 polymer ?
#
loop_
_entity_poly.entity_id
_entity_poly.type
_entity_poly.pdbx_seq_one_letter_code
_entity_poly.pdbx_strand_id
1 'polypeptide(L)'
;MARPKQDAITNPLFSCLYVATVFSDRPLDRVWAYGLGGRGRAQVGTSDNHLVIARTGETSIAIPFMDVIRVFRGGATIDRGVERAGLIQILWKLGGIELITSLRVISEPEKNYKKLKELVGDHDEK
;
A
#
# COMPACT_ATOMS: atom_id res chain seq x y z
N MET A 1 29.32 -6.00 4.58
CA MET A 1 28.51 -6.03 3.34
C MET A 1 27.39 -5.03 3.49
N ALA A 2 27.48 -3.91 2.75
CA ALA A 2 26.50 -2.84 2.82
C ALA A 2 25.18 -3.33 2.21
N ARG A 3 24.13 -3.48 3.03
CA ARG A 3 22.76 -3.54 2.51
C ARG A 3 22.49 -2.15 1.91
N PRO A 4 22.05 -2.04 0.64
CA PRO A 4 21.68 -0.73 0.10
C PRO A 4 20.65 -0.09 1.03
N LYS A 5 20.83 1.19 1.34
CA LYS A 5 19.88 1.99 2.12
C LYS A 5 18.51 1.80 1.46
N GLN A 6 17.67 1.00 2.11
CA GLN A 6 16.29 0.75 1.72
C GLN A 6 15.64 2.09 1.43
N ASP A 7 14.97 2.16 0.28
CA ASP A 7 14.14 3.24 -0.24
C ASP A 7 13.64 4.15 0.90
N ALA A 8 14.45 5.16 1.19
CA ALA A 8 14.17 6.04 2.30
C ALA A 8 12.99 6.89 1.88
N ILE A 9 11.97 6.92 2.72
CA ILE A 9 10.86 7.85 2.57
C ILE A 9 11.45 9.26 2.65
N THR A 10 11.45 9.99 1.54
CA THR A 10 11.87 11.40 1.51
C THR A 10 10.80 12.29 2.15
N ASN A 11 9.53 11.93 1.97
CA ASN A 11 8.41 12.66 2.55
C ASN A 11 7.41 11.70 3.25
N PRO A 12 7.47 11.58 4.58
CA PRO A 12 6.56 10.71 5.31
C PRO A 12 5.15 11.29 5.35
N LEU A 13 4.15 10.45 5.05
CA LEU A 13 2.74 10.84 5.05
C LEU A 13 2.06 10.46 6.36
N PHE A 14 2.03 9.16 6.68
CA PHE A 14 1.36 8.63 7.87
C PHE A 14 1.84 7.22 8.24
N SER A 15 1.59 6.83 9.49
CA SER A 15 1.83 5.47 9.98
C SER A 15 0.58 4.61 9.83
N CYS A 16 0.77 3.34 9.49
CA CYS A 16 -0.28 2.36 9.29
C CYS A 16 0.18 0.95 9.70
N LEU A 17 -0.71 -0.03 9.59
CA LEU A 17 -0.35 -1.45 9.63
C LEU A 17 -0.50 -2.01 8.22
N TYR A 18 0.58 -2.60 7.72
CA TYR A 18 0.51 -3.42 6.52
C TYR A 18 -0.21 -4.72 6.85
N VAL A 19 -1.31 -4.98 6.15
CA VAL A 19 -2.16 -6.16 6.39
C VAL A 19 -1.76 -7.31 5.48
N ALA A 20 -1.85 -7.08 4.17
CA ALA A 20 -1.52 -8.06 3.15
C ALA A 20 -1.50 -7.39 1.76
N THR A 21 -0.79 -8.02 0.83
CA THR A 21 -0.98 -7.80 -0.62
C THR A 21 -1.59 -9.07 -1.23
N VAL A 22 -2.60 -8.88 -2.07
CA VAL A 22 -3.31 -9.96 -2.78
C VAL A 22 -3.34 -9.68 -4.28
N PHE A 23 -3.65 -10.68 -5.09
CA PHE A 23 -3.89 -10.45 -6.51
C PHE A 23 -5.25 -9.79 -6.72
N SER A 24 -5.34 -8.85 -7.66
CA SER A 24 -6.59 -8.14 -7.99
C SER A 24 -7.69 -9.12 -8.45
N ASP A 25 -7.33 -10.07 -9.31
CA ASP A 25 -8.23 -11.11 -9.82
C ASP A 25 -8.53 -12.21 -8.80
N ARG A 26 -7.65 -12.40 -7.80
CA ARG A 26 -7.77 -13.43 -6.76
C ARG A 26 -7.58 -12.82 -5.37
N PRO A 27 -8.58 -12.10 -4.83
CA PRO A 27 -8.45 -11.37 -3.58
C PRO A 27 -8.29 -12.27 -2.34
N LEU A 28 -8.53 -13.58 -2.48
CA LEU A 28 -8.28 -14.58 -1.43
C LEU A 28 -6.84 -15.14 -1.47
N ASP A 29 -6.14 -14.99 -2.61
CA ASP A 29 -4.76 -15.42 -2.77
C ASP A 29 -3.81 -14.32 -2.29
N ARG A 30 -3.18 -14.57 -1.14
CA ARG A 30 -2.13 -13.70 -0.60
C ARG A 30 -0.82 -13.92 -1.34
N VAL A 31 -0.15 -12.82 -1.69
CA VAL A 31 1.20 -12.85 -2.23
C VAL A 31 2.19 -13.03 -1.08
N TRP A 32 2.81 -14.20 -0.98
CA TRP A 32 3.86 -14.49 0.00
C TRP A 32 5.28 -14.17 -0.51
N ALA A 33 5.43 -14.00 -1.83
CA ALA A 33 6.69 -13.64 -2.48
C ALA A 33 7.04 -12.15 -2.29
N TYR A 34 8.28 -11.77 -2.63
CA TYR A 34 8.77 -10.37 -2.59
C TYR A 34 8.64 -9.68 -1.22
N GLY A 35 8.60 -10.46 -0.14
CA GLY A 35 8.37 -9.94 1.21
C GLY A 35 6.93 -9.52 1.49
N LEU A 36 5.96 -9.72 0.58
CA LEU A 36 4.59 -9.21 0.71
C LEU A 36 3.68 -9.99 1.70
N GLY A 37 4.18 -11.07 2.31
CA GLY A 37 3.40 -11.88 3.26
C GLY A 37 3.32 -11.33 4.68
N GLY A 38 4.31 -10.54 5.10
CA GLY A 38 4.49 -10.12 6.49
C GLY A 38 3.55 -9.00 6.93
N ARG A 39 2.62 -9.29 7.85
CA ARG A 39 1.82 -8.26 8.53
C ARG A 39 2.66 -7.50 9.56
N GLY A 40 2.49 -6.20 9.68
CA GLY A 40 3.27 -5.43 10.64
C GLY A 40 3.04 -3.93 10.58
N ARG A 41 3.78 -3.19 11.41
CA ARG A 41 3.80 -1.72 11.37
C ARG A 41 4.48 -1.27 10.08
N ALA A 42 3.90 -0.28 9.43
CA ALA A 42 4.43 0.31 8.23
C ALA A 42 4.21 1.82 8.22
N GLN A 43 5.02 2.51 7.44
CA GLN A 43 4.91 3.93 7.22
C GLN A 43 4.74 4.17 5.72
N VAL A 44 3.72 4.94 5.37
CA VAL A 44 3.50 5.37 3.99
C VAL A 44 4.16 6.71 3.82
N GLY A 45 4.87 6.86 2.72
CA GLY A 45 5.51 8.10 2.31
C GLY A 45 5.74 8.13 0.82
N THR A 46 6.39 9.18 0.36
CA THR A 46 6.80 9.32 -1.04
C THR A 46 8.30 9.50 -1.12
N SER A 47 8.87 9.03 -2.22
CA SER A 47 10.29 9.22 -2.56
C SER A 47 10.38 9.45 -4.07
N ASP A 48 10.78 10.65 -4.47
CA ASP A 48 10.74 11.10 -5.87
C ASP A 48 9.39 10.79 -6.53
N ASN A 49 9.38 9.91 -7.54
CA ASN A 49 8.19 9.47 -8.28
C ASN A 49 7.63 8.12 -7.78
N HIS A 50 7.93 7.73 -6.55
CA HIS A 50 7.48 6.47 -5.96
C HIS A 50 6.65 6.70 -4.70
N LEU A 51 5.58 5.92 -4.58
CA LEU A 51 4.89 5.67 -3.33
C LEU A 51 5.66 4.59 -2.55
N VAL A 52 6.17 4.93 -1.38
CA VAL A 52 6.98 4.04 -0.56
C VAL A 52 6.22 3.61 0.68
N ILE A 53 6.17 2.29 0.90
CA ILE A 53 5.62 1.65 2.10
C ILE A 53 6.79 1.03 2.86
N ALA A 54 7.34 1.79 3.81
CA ALA A 54 8.43 1.32 4.66
C ALA A 54 7.88 0.45 5.78
N ARG A 55 8.24 -0.84 5.79
CA ARG A 55 7.76 -1.80 6.79
C ARG A 55 8.78 -2.00 7.89
N THR A 56 8.32 -2.07 9.14
CA THR A 56 9.23 -2.31 10.28
C THR A 56 9.69 -3.76 10.27
N GLY A 57 11.01 -3.98 10.18
CA GLY A 57 11.64 -5.30 10.23
C GLY A 57 11.66 -6.07 8.91
N GLU A 58 11.10 -5.50 7.85
CA GLU A 58 10.92 -6.15 6.54
C GLU A 58 11.38 -5.21 5.40
N THR A 59 11.39 -5.71 4.17
CA THR A 59 11.74 -4.91 2.99
C THR A 59 10.67 -3.85 2.69
N SER A 60 11.10 -2.61 2.47
CA SER A 60 10.24 -1.52 1.98
C SER A 60 9.72 -1.82 0.58
N ILE A 61 8.50 -1.39 0.29
CA ILE A 61 7.89 -1.52 -1.03
C ILE A 61 7.90 -0.14 -1.68
N ALA A 62 8.61 0.03 -2.79
CA ALA A 62 8.55 1.23 -3.61
C ALA A 62 7.71 0.94 -4.86
N ILE A 63 6.63 1.69 -5.03
CA ILE A 63 5.69 1.55 -6.14
C ILE A 63 5.78 2.82 -6.99
N PRO A 64 6.19 2.76 -8.26
CA PRO A 64 6.16 3.93 -9.14
C PRO A 64 4.74 4.50 -9.22
N PHE A 65 4.56 5.83 -9.15
CA PHE A 65 3.21 6.41 -9.24
C PHE A 65 2.49 6.03 -10.54
N MET A 66 3.23 5.83 -11.64
CA MET A 66 2.70 5.38 -12.93
C MET A 66 2.10 3.96 -12.88
N ASP A 67 2.57 3.12 -11.96
CA ASP A 67 2.05 1.77 -11.78
C ASP A 67 0.86 1.72 -10.80
N VAL A 68 0.57 2.82 -10.11
CA VAL A 68 -0.60 2.89 -9.24
C VAL A 68 -1.84 3.16 -10.09
N ILE A 69 -2.74 2.18 -10.14
CA ILE A 69 -3.98 2.25 -10.92
C ILE A 69 -5.02 3.09 -10.18
N ARG A 70 -5.24 2.79 -8.90
CA ARG A 70 -6.22 3.52 -8.07
C ARG A 70 -6.01 3.28 -6.58
N VAL A 71 -6.47 4.24 -5.77
CA VAL A 71 -6.57 4.09 -4.32
C VAL A 71 -8.05 4.12 -3.94
N PHE A 72 -8.48 3.15 -3.15
CA PHE A 72 -9.88 3.03 -2.72
C PHE A 72 -9.94 2.52 -1.29
N ARG A 73 -11.14 2.60 -0.70
CA ARG A 73 -11.42 2.03 0.62
C ARG A 73 -12.16 0.74 0.45
N GLY A 74 -11.77 -0.27 1.21
CA GLY A 74 -12.47 -1.55 1.21
C GLY A 74 -12.24 -2.31 2.51
N GLY A 75 -13.14 -3.24 2.80
CA GLY A 75 -12.90 -4.25 3.83
C GLY A 75 -12.06 -5.35 3.21
N ALA A 76 -10.96 -5.74 3.84
CA ALA A 76 -10.17 -6.87 3.35
C ALA A 76 -11.08 -8.11 3.34
N THR A 77 -11.37 -8.64 2.15
CA THR A 77 -11.98 -9.97 1.93
C THR A 77 -11.13 -11.12 2.51
N ILE A 78 -9.98 -10.81 3.10
CA ILE A 78 -8.95 -11.74 3.56
C ILE A 78 -9.28 -12.30 4.96
N ASP A 79 -10.02 -11.58 5.79
CA ASP A 79 -10.41 -12.03 7.13
C ASP A 79 -11.84 -11.58 7.44
N ARG A 80 -12.70 -12.53 7.84
CA ARG A 80 -14.09 -12.23 8.21
C ARG A 80 -14.09 -11.33 9.44
N GLY A 81 -14.47 -10.06 9.29
CA GLY A 81 -14.76 -9.18 10.43
C GLY A 81 -14.00 -7.86 10.51
N VAL A 82 -13.29 -7.43 9.46
CA VAL A 82 -12.73 -6.06 9.44
C VAL A 82 -13.83 -5.10 9.00
N GLU A 83 -14.17 -4.11 9.85
CA GLU A 83 -15.13 -3.05 9.54
C GLU A 83 -14.91 -2.50 8.12
N ARG A 84 -16.00 -2.44 7.34
CA ARG A 84 -16.01 -2.19 5.88
C ARG A 84 -15.43 -0.84 5.45
N ALA A 85 -15.02 0.02 6.38
CA ALA A 85 -14.49 1.35 6.13
C ALA A 85 -13.07 1.59 6.68
N GLY A 86 -12.43 0.59 7.29
CA GLY A 86 -11.21 0.78 8.07
C GLY A 86 -9.88 0.68 7.31
N LEU A 87 -9.88 0.16 6.07
CA LEU A 87 -8.64 -0.08 5.33
C LEU A 87 -8.56 0.78 4.07
N ILE A 88 -7.35 1.27 3.82
CA ILE A 88 -6.96 1.86 2.54
C ILE A 88 -6.40 0.73 1.69
N GLN A 89 -6.93 0.58 0.48
CA GLN A 89 -6.46 -0.37 -0.51
C GLN A 89 -5.85 0.39 -1.68
N ILE A 90 -4.69 -0.07 -2.13
CA ILE A 90 -3.97 0.49 -3.27
C ILE A 90 -3.92 -0.61 -4.31
N LEU A 91 -4.54 -0.37 -5.47
CA LEU A 91 -4.41 -1.22 -6.65
C LEU A 91 -3.26 -0.69 -7.50
N TRP A 92 -2.29 -1.54 -7.78
CA TRP A 92 -1.08 -1.18 -8.50
C TRP A 92 -0.58 -2.36 -9.34
N LYS A 93 0.28 -2.08 -10.32
CA LYS A 93 0.89 -3.09 -11.18
C LYS A 93 2.31 -3.40 -10.73
N LEU A 94 2.61 -4.69 -10.62
CA LEU A 94 3.98 -5.19 -10.52
C LEU A 94 4.31 -5.88 -11.85
N GLY A 95 4.91 -5.11 -12.77
CA GLY A 95 5.08 -5.55 -14.15
C GLY A 95 3.73 -5.76 -14.84
N GLY A 96 3.40 -7.00 -15.19
CA GLY A 96 2.12 -7.36 -15.83
C GLY A 96 1.00 -7.77 -14.87
N ILE A 97 1.24 -7.77 -13.55
CA ILE A 97 0.32 -8.34 -12.57
C ILE A 97 -0.29 -7.23 -11.71
N GLU A 98 -1.62 -7.24 -11.59
CA GLU A 98 -2.35 -6.31 -10.73
C GLU A 98 -2.44 -6.84 -9.30
N LEU A 99 -1.98 -6.04 -8.36
CA LEU A 99 -1.91 -6.35 -6.95
C LEU A 99 -2.68 -5.32 -6.13
N ILE A 100 -3.34 -5.78 -5.07
CA ILE A 100 -4.04 -4.94 -4.11
C ILE A 100 -3.29 -5.00 -2.78
N THR A 101 -2.69 -3.89 -2.38
CA THR A 101 -2.06 -3.73 -1.07
C THR A 101 -3.06 -3.13 -0.10
N SER A 102 -3.30 -3.81 1.03
CA SER A 102 -4.23 -3.37 2.07
C SER A 102 -3.48 -2.83 3.29
N LEU A 103 -3.82 -1.61 3.69
CA LEU A 103 -3.21 -0.86 4.78
C LEU A 103 -4.28 -0.44 5.80
N ARG A 104 -4.03 -0.70 7.08
CA ARG A 104 -4.87 -0.23 8.17
C ARG A 104 -4.30 1.06 8.77
N VAL A 105 -4.98 2.17 8.55
CA VAL A 105 -4.58 3.45 9.13
C VAL A 105 -5.20 3.60 10.51
N ILE A 106 -4.37 3.88 11.52
CA ILE A 106 -4.81 3.98 12.92
C ILE A 106 -5.30 5.40 13.26
N SER A 107 -4.69 6.43 12.67
CA SER A 107 -5.00 7.84 12.95
C SER A 107 -5.48 8.56 11.70
N GLU A 108 -6.56 9.35 11.81
CA GLU A 108 -7.12 10.18 10.73
C GLU A 108 -7.26 9.45 9.37
N PRO A 109 -7.91 8.28 9.31
CA PRO A 109 -7.96 7.45 8.09
C PRO A 109 -8.60 8.18 6.90
N GLU A 110 -9.53 9.11 7.13
CA GLU A 110 -10.20 9.90 6.07
C GLU A 110 -9.28 10.93 5.44
N LYS A 111 -8.59 11.70 6.29
CA LYS A 111 -7.63 12.71 5.83
C LYS A 111 -6.46 12.06 5.11
N ASN A 112 -5.93 10.96 5.64
CA ASN A 112 -4.81 10.24 5.05
C ASN A 112 -5.19 9.57 3.73
N TYR A 113 -6.42 9.05 3.62
CA TYR A 113 -6.95 8.54 2.36
C TYR A 113 -7.07 9.64 1.29
N LYS A 114 -7.66 10.80 1.64
CA LYS A 114 -7.76 11.94 0.71
C LYS A 114 -6.39 12.41 0.24
N LYS A 115 -5.46 12.57 1.18
CA LYS A 115 -4.07 12.97 0.88
C LYS A 115 -3.37 11.99 -0.07
N LEU A 116 -3.54 10.69 0.15
CA LEU A 116 -3.05 9.67 -0.78
C LEU A 116 -3.67 9.85 -2.16
N LYS A 117 -5.00 9.96 -2.23
CA LYS A 117 -5.73 10.10 -3.49
C LYS A 117 -5.28 11.33 -4.30
N GLU A 118 -5.07 12.46 -3.62
CA GLU A 118 -4.54 13.68 -4.23
C GLU A 118 -3.10 13.52 -4.74
N LEU A 119 -2.25 12.79 -4.01
CA LEU A 119 -0.86 12.56 -4.38
C LEU A 119 -0.68 11.62 -5.57
N VAL A 120 -1.46 10.54 -5.62
CA VAL A 120 -1.36 9.61 -6.75
C VAL A 120 -1.89 10.22 -8.04
N GLY A 121 -2.69 11.29 -7.93
CA GLY A 121 -3.40 11.85 -9.07
C GLY A 121 -4.36 10.81 -9.60
N ASP A 122 -5.50 10.62 -8.93
CA ASP A 122 -6.61 9.84 -9.49
C ASP A 122 -6.93 10.45 -10.87
N HIS A 123 -6.39 9.83 -11.92
CA HIS A 123 -6.85 10.02 -13.28
C HIS A 123 -8.24 9.36 -13.32
N ASP A 124 -9.20 10.03 -12.70
CA ASP A 124 -10.62 9.79 -12.87
C ASP A 124 -10.88 10.11 -14.35
N GLU A 125 -10.67 9.11 -15.20
CA GLU A 125 -11.08 9.15 -16.59
C GLU A 125 -12.61 9.28 -16.56
N LYS A 126 -13.04 10.41 -17.08
CA LYS A 126 -14.39 10.93 -17.09
C LYS A 126 -15.32 10.11 -17.98
#